data_AF-A0A2E5K583-F1
#
_entry.id   AF-A0A2E5K583-F1
#
_cell.length_a   1.000
_cell.length_b   1.000
_cell.length_c   1.000
_cell.angle_alpha   90.00
_cell.angle_beta   90.00
_cell.angle_gamma   90.00
#
_symmetry.space_group_name_H-M   'P 1'
#
loop_
_entity.id
_entity.type
_entity.pdbx_description
1 polymer ?
#
loop_
_entity_poly.entity_id
_entity_poly.type
_entity_poly.pdbx_seq_one_letter_code
_entity_poly.pdbx_strand_id
1 'polypeptide(L)'
;MTYLNLNFDILVGLSKLLMAWKLARNKVSNIAAPIWTILGLVLFLNIVVIAILSMSTPLRAFDNKPATFVTQFPYVWLPAFHVQAALFGHLLVFRALKRGSA
;
A
#
# COMPACT_ATOMS: atom_id res chain seq x y z
N MET A 1 6.80 2.81 -14.42
CA MET A 1 6.74 3.50 -13.12
C MET A 1 8.12 4.01 -12.75
N THR A 2 8.50 5.18 -13.24
CA THR A 2 9.68 5.89 -12.71
C THR A 2 9.23 6.71 -11.50
N TYR A 3 10.15 6.93 -10.55
CA TYR A 3 9.94 7.73 -9.32
C TYR A 3 9.47 9.18 -9.56
N LEU A 4 9.25 9.57 -10.81
CA LEU A 4 9.29 10.96 -11.20
C LEU A 4 8.03 11.74 -10.83
N ASN A 5 6.85 11.13 -10.61
CA ASN A 5 5.64 11.95 -10.36
C ASN A 5 4.54 11.39 -9.45
N LEU A 6 4.48 10.08 -9.11
CA LEU A 6 3.30 9.53 -8.39
C LEU A 6 3.58 8.35 -7.42
N ASN A 7 4.83 7.98 -7.17
CA ASN A 7 5.14 6.83 -6.30
C ASN A 7 5.64 7.29 -4.92
N PHE A 8 4.70 7.49 -4.00
CA PHE A 8 4.98 7.85 -2.61
C PHE A 8 5.12 6.63 -1.67
N ASP A 9 5.16 5.40 -2.20
CA ASP A 9 5.16 4.18 -1.37
C ASP A 9 6.34 4.10 -0.40
N ILE A 10 7.50 4.65 -0.77
CA ILE A 10 8.67 4.68 0.12
C ILE A 10 8.37 5.54 1.35
N LEU A 11 7.80 6.73 1.16
CA LEU A 11 7.44 7.63 2.27
C LEU A 11 6.32 7.02 3.12
N VAL A 12 5.32 6.42 2.47
CA VAL A 12 4.24 5.71 3.16
C VAL A 12 4.79 4.54 3.97
N GLY A 13 5.67 3.73 3.38
CA GLY A 13 6.33 2.59 4.01
C GLY A 13 7.15 2.99 5.24
N LEU A 14 7.94 4.06 5.16
CA LEU A 14 8.67 4.61 6.31
C LEU A 14 7.72 5.12 7.40
N SER A 15 6.62 5.77 7.02
CA SER A 15 5.61 6.20 7.99
C SER A 15 4.91 5.01 8.68
N LYS A 16 4.79 3.85 8.02
CA LYS A 16 4.25 2.60 8.58
C LYS A 16 5.09 2.06 9.72
N LEU A 17 6.43 2.09 9.59
CA LEU A 17 7.32 1.66 10.67
C LEU A 17 7.17 2.55 11.91
N LEU A 18 7.14 3.88 11.70
CA LEU A 18 6.97 4.85 12.78
C LEU A 18 5.61 4.70 13.47
N MET A 19 4.54 4.53 12.69
CA MET A 19 3.19 4.37 13.24
C MET A 19 3.03 3.04 13.99
N ALA A 20 3.56 1.94 13.45
CA ALA A 20 3.58 0.65 14.14
C ALA A 20 4.31 0.72 15.49
N TRP A 21 5.45 1.41 15.55
CA TRP A 21 6.18 1.64 16.80
C TRP A 21 5.37 2.47 17.81
N LYS A 22 4.69 3.54 17.36
CA LYS A 22 3.84 4.35 18.24
C LYS A 22 2.62 3.59 18.75
N LEU A 23 1.97 2.79 17.90
CA LEU A 23 0.86 1.91 18.27
C LEU A 23 1.30 0.87 19.30
N ALA A 24 2.46 0.23 19.12
CA ALA A 24 3.01 -0.74 20.07
C ALA A 24 3.32 -0.13 21.45
N ARG A 25 3.43 1.20 21.55
CA ARG A 25 3.66 1.94 22.80
C ARG A 25 2.39 2.61 23.35
N ASN A 26 1.20 2.36 22.77
CA ASN A 26 -0.05 3.05 23.10
C ASN A 26 0.06 4.59 23.07
N LYS A 27 0.93 5.14 22.20
CA LYS A 27 1.17 6.60 22.09
C LYS A 27 0.40 7.26 20.95
N VAL A 28 -0.63 6.61 20.42
CA VAL A 28 -1.41 7.11 19.28
C VAL A 28 -2.80 7.48 19.76
N SER A 29 -3.24 8.69 19.41
CA SER A 29 -4.60 9.14 19.66
C SER A 29 -5.62 8.25 18.95
N ASN A 30 -6.79 8.03 19.58
CA ASN A 30 -7.92 7.27 19.04
C ASN A 30 -8.40 7.78 17.66
N ILE A 31 -8.08 9.03 17.31
CA ILE A 31 -8.44 9.65 16.02
C ILE A 31 -7.31 9.51 15.00
N ALA A 32 -6.05 9.58 15.44
CA ALA A 32 -4.89 9.58 14.54
C ALA A 32 -4.66 8.22 13.87
N ALA A 33 -4.90 7.12 14.59
CA ALA A 33 -4.71 5.77 14.07
C ALA A 33 -5.67 5.41 12.91
N PRO A 34 -7.00 5.65 13.00
CA PRO A 34 -7.90 5.35 11.89
C PRO A 34 -7.65 6.24 10.68
N ILE A 35 -7.40 7.54 10.86
CA ILE A 35 -7.07 8.46 9.75
C ILE A 35 -5.84 7.96 8.99
N TRP A 36 -4.77 7.62 9.71
CA TRP A 36 -3.54 7.14 9.11
C TRP A 36 -3.73 5.81 8.36
N THR A 37 -4.54 4.90 8.92
CA THR A 37 -4.86 3.61 8.29
C THR A 37 -5.63 3.79 6.99
N ILE A 38 -6.60 4.71 6.96
CA ILE A 38 -7.38 5.06 5.76
C ILE A 38 -6.48 5.70 4.71
N LEU A 39 -5.67 6.71 5.08
CA LEU A 39 -4.75 7.37 4.15
C LEU A 39 -3.77 6.37 3.54
N GLY A 40 -3.21 5.47 4.35
CA GLY A 40 -2.32 4.42 3.86
C GLY A 40 -3.01 3.45 2.90
N LEU A 41 -4.29 3.12 3.13
CA LEU A 41 -5.06 2.26 2.23
C LEU A 41 -5.37 2.97 0.90
N VAL A 42 -5.73 4.26 0.93
CA VAL A 42 -6.00 5.06 -0.28
C VAL A 42 -4.76 5.14 -1.15
N LEU A 43 -3.59 5.41 -0.57
CA LEU A 43 -2.33 5.48 -1.30
C LEU A 43 -1.92 4.10 -1.87
N PHE A 44 -2.11 3.04 -1.09
CA PHE A 44 -1.88 1.67 -1.57
C PHE A 44 -2.78 1.33 -2.77
N LEU A 45 -4.09 1.60 -2.69
CA LEU A 45 -5.01 1.35 -3.79
C LEU A 45 -4.67 2.19 -5.03
N ASN A 46 -4.25 3.44 -4.84
CA ASN A 46 -3.82 4.31 -5.93
C ASN A 46 -2.68 3.67 -6.73
N ILE A 47 -1.66 3.15 -6.06
CA ILE A 47 -0.52 2.53 -6.74
C ILE A 47 -0.86 1.17 -7.36
N VAL A 48 -1.73 0.38 -6.72
CA VAL A 48 -2.25 -0.86 -7.33
C VAL A 48 -3.01 -0.56 -8.63
N VAL A 49 -3.87 0.45 -8.65
CA VAL A 49 -4.60 0.88 -9.86
C VAL A 49 -3.62 1.36 -10.93
N ILE A 50 -2.68 2.24 -10.58
CA ILE A 50 -1.67 2.74 -11.50
C ILE A 50 -0.84 1.59 -12.11
N ALA A 51 -0.46 0.60 -11.29
CA ALA A 51 0.26 -0.59 -11.72
C ALA A 51 -0.55 -1.40 -12.74
N ILE A 52 -1.81 -1.74 -12.43
CA ILE A 52 -2.70 -2.49 -13.33
C ILE A 52 -2.87 -1.76 -14.67
N LEU A 53 -3.16 -0.46 -14.63
CA LEU A 53 -3.34 0.37 -15.82
C LEU A 53 -2.06 0.57 -16.66
N SER A 54 -0.89 0.16 -16.16
CA SER A 54 0.38 0.20 -16.91
C SER A 54 0.89 -1.17 -17.35
N MET A 55 0.26 -2.26 -16.91
CA MET A 55 0.58 -3.60 -17.39
C MET A 55 0.11 -3.76 -18.84
N SER A 56 0.73 -4.68 -19.57
CA SER A 56 0.31 -5.09 -20.92
C SER A 56 -0.98 -5.93 -20.88
N THR A 57 -2.04 -5.37 -20.31
CA THR A 57 -3.39 -5.97 -20.23
C THR A 57 -4.37 -5.12 -21.03
N PRO A 58 -5.56 -5.63 -21.37
CA PRO A 58 -6.60 -4.82 -22.02
C PRO A 58 -7.02 -3.57 -21.24
N LEU A 59 -6.75 -3.54 -19.94
CA LEU A 59 -7.03 -2.40 -19.06
C LEU A 59 -5.96 -1.31 -19.11
N ARG A 60 -4.94 -1.42 -19.99
CA ARG A 60 -3.85 -0.45 -20.06
C ARG A 60 -4.37 0.93 -20.48
N ALA A 61 -4.07 1.94 -19.68
CA ALA A 61 -4.45 3.33 -19.91
C ALA A 61 -3.25 4.26 -20.17
N PHE A 62 -2.03 3.83 -19.83
CA PHE A 62 -0.83 4.64 -20.02
C PHE A 62 -0.09 4.28 -21.32
N ASP A 63 0.32 5.30 -22.07
CA ASP A 63 1.01 5.16 -23.37
C ASP A 63 2.53 5.06 -23.26
N ASN A 64 3.01 4.49 -22.16
CA ASN A 64 4.41 4.24 -21.88
C ASN A 64 4.79 2.80 -22.24
N LYS A 65 6.09 2.48 -22.22
CA LYS A 65 6.55 1.09 -22.39
C LYS A 65 5.83 0.20 -21.36
N PRO A 66 5.19 -0.89 -21.79
CA PRO A 66 4.40 -1.73 -20.90
C PRO A 66 5.27 -2.30 -19.78
N ALA A 67 4.73 -2.31 -18.56
CA ALA A 67 5.40 -2.85 -17.39
C ALA A 67 5.39 -4.38 -17.37
N THR A 68 6.13 -5.03 -18.28
CA THR A 68 6.20 -6.49 -18.40
C THR A 68 7.08 -7.14 -17.33
N PHE A 69 8.02 -6.41 -16.74
CA PHE A 69 8.95 -6.95 -15.73
C PHE A 69 8.22 -7.52 -14.50
N VAL A 70 7.04 -6.98 -14.15
CA VAL A 70 6.27 -7.39 -12.96
C VAL A 70 5.72 -8.81 -13.06
N THR A 71 5.67 -9.40 -14.27
CA THR A 71 5.28 -10.81 -14.47
C THR A 71 6.47 -11.76 -14.54
N GLN A 72 7.70 -11.23 -14.48
CA GLN A 72 8.93 -12.01 -14.56
C GLN A 72 9.47 -12.33 -13.16
N PHE A 73 10.19 -13.43 -13.00
CA PHE A 73 10.91 -13.72 -11.77
C PHE A 73 12.04 -12.70 -11.54
N PRO A 74 12.29 -12.24 -10.30
CA PRO A 74 11.55 -12.52 -9.06
C PRO A 74 10.37 -11.55 -8.81
N TYR A 75 10.16 -10.57 -9.68
CA TYR A 75 9.21 -9.48 -9.49
C TYR A 75 7.74 -9.92 -9.51
N VAL A 76 7.43 -11.11 -10.04
CA VAL A 76 6.10 -11.73 -9.95
C VAL A 76 5.59 -11.86 -8.50
N TRP A 77 6.50 -11.95 -7.53
CA TRP A 77 6.15 -11.97 -6.11
C TRP A 77 5.57 -10.65 -5.61
N LEU A 78 5.77 -9.53 -6.31
CA LEU A 78 5.18 -8.25 -5.95
C LEU A 78 3.64 -8.31 -5.98
N PRO A 79 2.99 -8.52 -7.16
CA PRO A 79 1.54 -8.62 -7.23
C PRO A 79 1.01 -9.91 -6.59
N ALA A 80 1.76 -11.02 -6.67
CA ALA A 80 1.29 -12.32 -6.20
C ALA A 80 1.26 -12.44 -4.67
N PHE A 81 2.21 -11.80 -3.97
CA PHE A 81 2.34 -11.96 -2.51
C PHE A 81 2.44 -10.63 -1.76
N HIS A 82 3.36 -9.74 -2.14
CA HIS A 82 3.64 -8.53 -1.34
C HIS A 82 2.45 -7.58 -1.29
N VAL A 83 1.76 -7.38 -2.42
CA VAL A 83 0.54 -6.57 -2.50
C VAL A 83 -0.55 -7.15 -1.58
N GLN A 84 -0.73 -8.48 -1.58
CA GLN A 84 -1.73 -9.15 -0.75
C GLN A 84 -1.38 -9.07 0.75
N ALA A 85 -0.11 -9.27 1.09
CA ALA A 85 0.37 -9.13 2.46
C ALA A 85 0.20 -7.70 2.98
N ALA A 86 0.46 -6.69 2.15
CA ALA A 86 0.23 -5.29 2.49
C ALA A 86 -1.25 -5.00 2.77
N LEU A 87 -2.16 -5.48 1.92
CA LEU A 87 -3.60 -5.35 2.13
C LEU A 87 -4.04 -6.03 3.42
N PHE A 88 -3.56 -7.25 3.68
CA PHE A 88 -3.83 -7.98 4.91
C PHE A 88 -3.38 -7.20 6.16
N GLY A 89 -2.21 -6.56 6.12
CA GLY A 89 -1.74 -5.69 7.19
C GLY A 89 -2.70 -4.53 7.50
N HIS A 90 -3.25 -3.88 6.47
CA HIS A 90 -4.26 -2.83 6.67
C HIS A 90 -5.51 -3.38 7.36
N LEU A 91 -6.00 -4.55 6.94
CA LEU A 91 -7.18 -5.20 7.55
C LEU A 91 -6.94 -5.57 9.02
N LEU A 92 -5.74 -6.05 9.36
CA LEU A 92 -5.38 -6.35 10.75
C LEU A 92 -5.38 -5.11 11.64
N VAL A 93 -4.83 -3.99 11.16
CA VAL A 93 -4.85 -2.72 11.91
C VAL A 93 -6.29 -2.24 12.10
N PHE A 94 -7.12 -2.28 11.07
CA PHE A 94 -8.55 -1.94 11.20
C PHE A 94 -9.26 -2.83 12.24
N ARG A 95 -9.00 -4.14 12.23
CA ARG A 95 -9.58 -5.07 13.20
C ARG A 95 -9.10 -4.77 14.62
N ALA A 96 -7.84 -4.42 14.80
CA ALA A 96 -7.28 -4.05 16.11
C ALA A 96 -7.92 -2.76 16.64
N LEU A 97 -8.05 -1.73 15.80
CA LEU A 97 -8.68 -0.47 16.18
C LEU A 97 -10.16 -0.66 16.57
N LYS A 98 -10.91 -1.52 15.87
CA LYS A 98 -12.30 -1.83 16.24
C LYS A 98 -12.45 -2.51 17.60
N ARG A 99 -11.44 -3.27 18.05
CA ARG A 99 -11.47 -3.98 19.35
C ARG A 99 -11.02 -3.12 20.52
N GLY A 100 -10.19 -2.11 20.29
CA GLY A 100 -9.70 -1.19 21.34
C GLY A 100 -10.59 0.03 21.60
N SER A 101 -11.61 0.25 20.76
CA SER A 101 -12.61 1.31 20.93
C SER A 101 -13.92 0.83 21.61
N ALA A 102 -13.88 -0.34 22.27
CA ALA A 102 -14.95 -0.90 23.10
C ALA A 102 -14.45 -1.00 24.53
#